data_AF-A0A357BUC2-F1
#
_entry.id   AF-A0A357BUC2-F1
#
_cell.length_a   1.000
_cell.length_b   1.000
_cell.length_c   1.000
_cell.angle_alpha   90.00
_cell.angle_beta   90.00
_cell.angle_gamma   90.00
#
_symmetry.space_group_name_H-M   'P 1'
#
loop_
_entity.id
_entity.type
_entity.pdbx_description
1 polymer ?
#
loop_
_entity_poly.entity_id
_entity_poly.type
_entity_poly.pdbx_seq_one_letter_code
_entity_poly.pdbx_strand_id
1 'polypeptide(L)'
;MFNVLKKLFRSKPTALEAAQQRLDLFVYACDLFLQKSKFNNPEKANLAKHLIFLGAADCCSQLHSLSDVDFAKLTDAMFDKLGVNPLYRQLMLRYFLCMDKNISAKEAVIEGGNMFNKWIKSNESIPLIIILMLEKYQNDPNFPTSPGKLYVDIEK
;
A
#
# COMPACT_ATOMS: atom_id res chain seq x y z
N MET A 1 1.36 11.53 -38.44
CA MET A 1 0.00 10.93 -38.49
C MET A 1 -0.07 9.53 -37.86
N PHE A 2 0.99 8.70 -37.93
CA PHE A 2 1.04 7.36 -37.30
C PHE A 2 0.94 7.31 -35.77
N ASN A 3 1.37 8.37 -35.05
CA ASN A 3 1.32 8.40 -33.58
C ASN A 3 -0.09 8.59 -32.99
N VAL A 4 -1.04 9.14 -33.76
CA VAL A 4 -2.43 9.33 -33.32
C VAL A 4 -3.21 8.03 -33.45
N LEU A 5 -2.99 7.28 -34.52
CA LEU A 5 -3.59 5.95 -34.70
C LEU A 5 -3.07 4.93 -33.68
N LYS A 6 -1.77 4.96 -33.32
CA LYS A 6 -1.25 4.14 -32.20
C LYS A 6 -1.91 4.45 -30.85
N LYS A 7 -2.35 5.68 -30.61
CA LYS A 7 -3.13 6.03 -29.41
C LYS A 7 -4.56 5.49 -29.46
N LEU A 8 -5.17 5.41 -30.66
CA LEU A 8 -6.52 4.87 -30.87
C LEU A 8 -6.55 3.33 -30.78
N PHE A 9 -5.45 2.65 -31.11
CA PHE A 9 -5.31 1.19 -31.03
C PHE A 9 -4.58 0.71 -29.77
N ARG A 10 -4.37 1.56 -28.75
CA ARG A 10 -3.97 1.04 -27.44
C ARG A 10 -5.11 0.15 -26.95
N SER A 11 -4.84 -1.15 -26.88
CA SER A 11 -5.72 -2.12 -26.22
C SER A 11 -6.17 -1.54 -24.88
N LYS A 12 -7.46 -1.67 -24.57
CA LYS A 12 -7.96 -1.32 -23.23
C LYS A 12 -7.02 -1.99 -22.20
N PRO A 13 -6.53 -1.26 -21.20
CA PRO A 13 -5.66 -1.85 -20.20
C PRO A 13 -6.35 -3.06 -19.58
N THR A 14 -5.59 -4.12 -19.35
CA THR A 14 -6.04 -5.26 -18.56
C THR A 14 -6.46 -4.80 -17.15
N ALA A 15 -7.24 -5.61 -16.43
CA ALA A 15 -7.65 -5.29 -15.07
C ALA A 15 -6.44 -5.00 -14.17
N LEU A 16 -5.37 -5.80 -14.30
CA LEU A 16 -4.11 -5.63 -13.57
C LEU A 16 -3.40 -4.32 -13.95
N GLU A 17 -3.30 -3.98 -15.24
CA GLU A 17 -2.68 -2.72 -15.67
C GLU A 17 -3.47 -1.50 -15.19
N ALA A 18 -4.81 -1.57 -15.22
CA ALA A 18 -5.66 -0.50 -14.73
C ALA A 18 -5.54 -0.33 -13.20
N ALA A 19 -5.49 -1.43 -12.45
CA ALA A 19 -5.25 -1.43 -11.01
C ALA A 19 -3.88 -0.83 -10.68
N GLN A 20 -2.82 -1.28 -11.37
CA GLN A 20 -1.46 -0.75 -11.20
C GLN A 20 -1.40 0.74 -11.45
N GLN A 21 -2.01 1.25 -12.53
CA GLN A 21 -2.03 2.68 -12.83
C GLN A 21 -2.71 3.50 -11.72
N ARG A 22 -3.84 3.02 -11.18
CA ARG A 22 -4.55 3.70 -10.09
C ARG A 22 -3.77 3.69 -8.79
N LEU A 23 -3.20 2.54 -8.44
CA LEU A 23 -2.40 2.38 -7.24
C LEU A 23 -1.12 3.24 -7.31
N ASP A 24 -0.44 3.25 -8.46
CA ASP A 24 0.75 4.08 -8.67
C ASP A 24 0.45 5.57 -8.48
N LEU A 25 -0.67 6.06 -9.03
CA LEU A 25 -1.07 7.47 -8.86
C LEU A 25 -1.33 7.81 -7.39
N PHE A 26 -1.99 6.90 -6.66
CA PHE A 26 -2.25 7.08 -5.24
C PHE A 26 -0.97 7.09 -4.41
N VAL A 27 -0.08 6.11 -4.63
CA VAL A 27 1.21 6.01 -3.94
C VAL A 27 2.05 7.24 -4.21
N TYR A 28 2.14 7.67 -5.48
CA TYR A 28 2.83 8.90 -5.87
C TYR A 28 2.25 10.13 -5.16
N ALA A 29 0.92 10.26 -5.13
CA ALA A 29 0.27 11.37 -4.45
C ALA A 29 0.62 11.39 -2.96
N CYS A 30 0.61 10.25 -2.28
CA CYS A 30 0.99 10.13 -0.88
C CYS A 30 2.48 10.48 -0.65
N ASP A 31 3.37 9.96 -1.49
CA ASP A 31 4.81 10.20 -1.38
C ASP A 31 5.18 11.68 -1.52
N LEU A 32 4.47 12.44 -2.38
CA LEU A 32 4.67 13.89 -2.49
C LEU A 32 4.46 14.62 -1.16
N PHE A 33 3.51 14.20 -0.33
CA PHE A 33 3.27 14.80 0.98
C PHE A 33 4.30 14.35 2.01
N LEU A 34 4.81 13.12 1.89
CA LEU A 34 5.77 12.55 2.83
C LEU A 34 7.19 13.11 2.71
N GLN A 35 7.58 13.67 1.55
CA GLN A 35 8.95 14.14 1.30
C GLN A 35 9.48 15.19 2.31
N LYS A 36 8.58 15.91 3.00
CA LYS A 36 8.96 16.94 3.98
C LYS A 36 8.72 16.52 5.43
N SER A 37 8.18 15.33 5.66
CA SER A 37 7.85 14.84 7.00
C SER A 37 9.08 14.30 7.71
N LYS A 38 9.22 14.64 9.00
CA LYS A 38 10.24 14.05 9.88
C LYS A 38 9.52 13.25 10.96
N PHE A 39 9.94 12.00 11.14
CA PHE A 39 9.34 11.07 12.09
C PHE A 39 10.35 10.72 13.19
N ASN A 40 9.87 10.62 14.42
CA ASN A 40 10.70 10.29 15.59
C ASN A 40 11.16 8.83 15.56
N ASN A 41 10.34 7.94 14.98
CA ASN A 41 10.70 6.55 14.74
C ASN A 41 10.54 6.19 13.25
N PRO A 42 11.58 6.42 12.44
CA PRO A 42 11.52 6.21 10.98
C PRO A 42 11.24 4.76 10.57
N GLU A 43 11.72 3.78 11.34
CA GLU A 43 11.48 2.36 11.04
C GLU A 43 10.01 1.99 11.22
N LYS A 44 9.40 2.39 12.34
CA LYS A 44 7.95 2.21 12.56
C LYS A 44 7.13 2.94 11.51
N ALA A 45 7.48 4.19 11.22
CA ALA A 45 6.77 4.98 10.22
C ALA A 45 6.85 4.32 8.83
N ASN A 46 8.02 3.78 8.44
CA ASN A 46 8.16 3.06 7.18
C ASN A 46 7.36 1.76 7.17
N LEU A 47 7.34 0.98 8.27
CA LEU A 47 6.49 -0.20 8.35
C LEU A 47 5.01 0.16 8.22
N ALA A 48 4.55 1.18 8.96
CA ALA A 48 3.18 1.67 8.88
C ALA A 48 2.82 2.10 7.45
N LYS A 49 3.71 2.84 6.78
CA LYS A 49 3.54 3.22 5.37
C LYS A 49 3.32 2.01 4.48
N HIS A 50 4.13 0.96 4.62
CA HIS A 50 3.99 -0.23 3.81
C HIS A 50 2.69 -1.00 4.09
N LEU A 51 2.26 -1.11 5.35
CA LEU A 51 0.99 -1.74 5.71
C LEU A 51 -0.22 -0.95 5.19
N ILE A 52 -0.17 0.39 5.27
CA ILE A 52 -1.19 1.27 4.69
C ILE A 52 -1.30 1.04 3.18
N PHE A 53 -0.17 1.01 2.48
CA PHE A 53 -0.17 0.75 1.04
C PHE A 53 -0.56 -0.68 0.67
N LEU A 54 -0.29 -1.66 1.52
CA LEU A 54 -0.81 -3.02 1.36
C LEU A 54 -2.34 -3.04 1.40
N GLY A 55 -2.95 -2.30 2.31
CA GLY A 55 -4.41 -2.13 2.38
C GLY A 55 -4.98 -1.41 1.16
N ALA A 56 -4.27 -0.40 0.64
CA ALA A 56 -4.64 0.26 -0.61
C ALA A 56 -4.58 -0.71 -1.80
N ALA A 57 -3.55 -1.57 -1.87
CA ALA A 57 -3.40 -2.58 -2.90
C ALA A 57 -4.50 -3.65 -2.82
N ASP A 58 -4.88 -4.10 -1.62
CA ASP A 58 -6.01 -5.02 -1.41
C ASP A 58 -7.33 -4.40 -1.87
N CYS A 59 -7.63 -3.17 -1.44
CA CYS A 59 -8.82 -2.46 -1.91
C CYS A 59 -8.83 -2.28 -3.44
N CYS A 60 -7.68 -1.93 -4.03
CA CYS A 60 -7.54 -1.82 -5.48
C CYS A 60 -7.80 -3.15 -6.19
N SER A 61 -7.25 -4.24 -5.65
CA SER A 61 -7.45 -5.61 -6.15
C SER A 61 -8.94 -5.98 -6.18
N GLN A 62 -9.64 -5.74 -5.07
CA GLN A 62 -11.08 -6.01 -4.96
C GLN A 62 -11.91 -5.18 -5.95
N LEU A 63 -11.61 -3.89 -6.11
CA LEU A 63 -12.29 -3.01 -7.07
C LEU A 63 -12.11 -3.46 -8.53
N HIS A 64 -10.99 -4.11 -8.84
CA HIS A 64 -10.67 -4.61 -10.18
C HIS A 64 -10.92 -6.12 -10.34
N SER A 65 -11.46 -6.80 -9.33
CA SER A 65 -11.72 -8.25 -9.32
C SER A 65 -10.48 -9.07 -9.70
N LEU A 66 -9.31 -8.69 -9.16
CA LEU A 66 -8.08 -9.42 -9.43
C LEU A 66 -8.06 -10.76 -8.70
N SER A 67 -7.35 -11.73 -9.28
CA SER A 67 -7.04 -13.00 -8.62
C SER A 67 -5.98 -12.81 -7.53
N ASP A 68 -5.85 -13.76 -6.61
CA ASP A 68 -4.78 -13.74 -5.59
C ASP A 68 -3.37 -13.65 -6.22
N VAL A 69 -3.19 -14.30 -7.37
CA VAL A 69 -1.94 -14.25 -8.13
C VAL A 69 -1.67 -12.84 -8.66
N ASP A 70 -2.70 -12.16 -9.16
CA ASP A 70 -2.56 -10.80 -9.68
C ASP A 70 -2.47 -9.75 -8.57
N PHE A 71 -3.10 -10.00 -7.42
CA PHE A 71 -2.88 -9.23 -6.19
C PHE A 71 -1.41 -9.32 -5.73
N ALA A 72 -0.84 -10.53 -5.71
CA ALA A 72 0.58 -10.72 -5.36
C ALA A 72 1.52 -10.00 -6.33
N LYS A 73 1.22 -10.00 -7.64
CA LYS A 73 1.99 -9.22 -8.64
C LYS A 73 1.85 -7.71 -8.41
N LEU A 74 0.63 -7.22 -8.18
CA LEU A 74 0.34 -5.81 -7.95
C LEU A 74 1.09 -5.27 -6.73
N THR A 75 1.05 -6.02 -5.63
CA THR A 75 1.73 -5.67 -4.37
C THR A 75 3.25 -5.74 -4.48
N ASP A 76 3.80 -6.79 -5.11
CA ASP A 76 5.25 -6.90 -5.31
C ASP A 76 5.77 -5.76 -6.19
N ALA A 77 5.07 -5.44 -7.29
CA ALA A 77 5.43 -4.32 -8.16
C ALA A 77 5.37 -2.96 -7.43
N MET A 78 4.36 -2.75 -6.59
CA MET A 78 4.26 -1.54 -5.76
C MET A 78 5.42 -1.44 -4.75
N PHE A 79 5.70 -2.52 -4.03
CA PHE A 79 6.80 -2.52 -3.05
C PHE A 79 8.18 -2.44 -3.69
N ASP A 80 8.34 -2.93 -4.92
CA ASP A 80 9.56 -2.75 -5.69
C ASP A 80 9.86 -1.28 -5.97
N LYS A 81 8.84 -0.54 -6.44
CA LYS A 81 8.93 0.90 -6.67
C LYS A 81 9.25 1.69 -5.41
N LEU A 82 8.74 1.22 -4.27
CA LEU A 82 9.00 1.83 -2.95
C LEU A 82 10.38 1.47 -2.38
N GLY A 83 11.17 0.63 -3.07
CA GLY A 83 12.51 0.23 -2.63
C GLY A 83 12.50 -0.71 -1.41
N VAL A 84 11.39 -1.41 -1.15
CA VAL A 84 11.28 -2.32 -0.01
C VAL A 84 12.19 -3.53 -0.23
N ASN A 85 12.89 -4.00 0.81
CA ASN A 85 13.70 -5.22 0.73
C ASN A 85 12.83 -6.43 0.31
N PRO A 86 13.25 -7.25 -0.69
CA PRO A 86 12.47 -8.39 -1.17
C PRO A 86 12.00 -9.37 -0.07
N LEU A 87 12.82 -9.62 0.95
CA LEU A 87 12.45 -10.48 2.08
C LEU A 87 11.29 -9.88 2.88
N TYR A 88 11.27 -8.55 3.04
CA TYR A 88 10.19 -7.85 3.73
C TYR A 88 8.89 -7.83 2.92
N ARG A 89 8.97 -7.78 1.58
CA ARG A 89 7.79 -7.87 0.71
C ARG A 89 7.05 -9.20 0.93
N GLN A 90 7.81 -10.30 0.88
CA GLN A 90 7.27 -11.64 1.13
C GLN A 90 6.69 -11.75 2.54
N LEU A 91 7.38 -11.18 3.54
CA LEU A 91 6.93 -11.20 4.91
C LEU A 91 5.61 -10.45 5.10
N MET A 92 5.47 -9.25 4.53
CA MET A 92 4.25 -8.46 4.63
C MET A 92 3.07 -9.14 3.94
N LEU A 93 3.30 -9.80 2.79
CA LEU A 93 2.28 -10.61 2.14
C LEU A 93 1.87 -11.82 2.97
N ARG A 94 2.81 -12.53 3.59
CA ARG A 94 2.49 -13.62 4.53
C ARG A 94 1.73 -13.13 5.75
N TYR A 95 2.17 -12.00 6.31
CA TYR A 95 1.50 -11.35 7.43
C TYR A 95 0.04 -10.99 7.08
N PHE A 96 -0.21 -10.54 5.86
CA PHE A 96 -1.56 -10.23 5.38
C PHE A 96 -2.53 -11.41 5.52
N LEU A 97 -2.05 -12.62 5.26
CA LEU A 97 -2.83 -13.85 5.38
C LEU A 97 -3.07 -14.28 6.85
N CYS A 98 -2.33 -13.72 7.81
CA CYS A 98 -2.37 -14.08 9.23
C CYS A 98 -2.64 -12.86 10.15
N MET A 99 -3.29 -11.83 9.62
CA MET A 99 -3.31 -10.47 10.18
C MET A 99 -4.05 -10.35 11.54
N ASP A 100 -4.84 -11.35 11.94
CA ASP A 100 -5.62 -11.31 13.18
C ASP A 100 -4.79 -11.25 14.47
N LYS A 101 -3.46 -11.46 14.38
CA LYS A 101 -2.58 -11.53 15.55
C LYS A 101 -2.10 -10.17 16.10
N ASN A 102 -2.08 -9.11 15.30
CA ASN A 102 -1.69 -7.76 15.77
C ASN A 102 -2.72 -6.71 15.33
N ILE A 103 -3.52 -6.23 16.30
CA ILE A 103 -4.64 -5.32 16.05
C ILE A 103 -4.16 -4.00 15.44
N SER A 104 -3.12 -3.37 15.97
CA SER A 104 -2.62 -2.09 15.45
C SER A 104 -2.11 -2.20 14.01
N ALA A 105 -1.40 -3.27 13.68
CA ALA A 105 -0.94 -3.52 12.32
C ALA A 105 -2.10 -3.83 11.36
N LYS A 106 -3.11 -4.58 11.83
CA LYS A 106 -4.36 -4.81 11.09
C LYS A 106 -5.11 -3.51 10.81
N GLU A 107 -5.23 -2.64 11.81
CA GLU A 107 -5.84 -1.33 11.64
C GLU A 107 -5.14 -0.51 10.56
N ALA A 108 -3.80 -0.51 10.52
CA ALA A 108 -3.05 0.24 9.50
C ALA A 108 -3.41 -0.20 8.07
N VAL A 109 -3.60 -1.51 7.86
CA VAL A 109 -4.04 -2.05 6.58
C VAL A 109 -5.48 -1.61 6.27
N ILE A 110 -6.41 -1.78 7.21
CA ILE A 110 -7.81 -1.41 7.02
C ILE A 110 -7.96 0.09 6.73
N GLU A 111 -7.27 0.94 7.49
CA GLU A 111 -7.28 2.39 7.27
C GLU A 111 -6.69 2.76 5.90
N GLY A 112 -5.63 2.08 5.46
CA GLY A 112 -5.06 2.28 4.12
C GLY A 112 -6.02 1.94 2.98
N GLY A 113 -6.75 0.82 3.10
CA GLY A 113 -7.80 0.45 2.14
C GLY A 113 -8.94 1.47 2.11
N ASN A 114 -9.39 1.92 3.29
CA ASN A 114 -10.41 2.96 3.41
C ASN A 114 -9.95 4.30 2.81
N MET A 115 -8.69 4.67 3.03
CA MET A 115 -8.07 5.86 2.47
C MET A 115 -8.09 5.82 0.93
N PHE A 116 -7.67 4.70 0.34
CA PHE A 116 -7.68 4.49 -1.11
C PHE A 116 -9.09 4.50 -1.70
N ASN A 117 -10.04 3.77 -1.08
CA ASN A 117 -11.44 3.71 -1.52
C ASN A 117 -12.09 5.09 -1.55
N LYS A 118 -11.85 5.90 -0.52
CA LYS A 118 -12.32 7.29 -0.49
C LYS A 118 -11.66 8.11 -1.58
N TRP A 119 -10.34 7.99 -1.79
CA TRP A 119 -9.64 8.76 -2.82
C TRP A 119 -10.23 8.51 -4.23
N ILE A 120 -10.54 7.25 -4.55
CA ILE A 120 -11.21 6.89 -5.81
C ILE A 120 -12.63 7.46 -5.91
N LYS A 121 -13.38 7.49 -4.82
CA LYS A 121 -14.82 7.85 -4.83
C LYS A 121 -15.09 9.34 -4.70
N SER A 122 -14.32 10.06 -3.88
CA SER A 122 -14.61 11.45 -3.50
C SER A 122 -13.65 12.48 -4.09
N ASN A 123 -12.56 12.07 -4.76
CA ASN A 123 -11.52 12.97 -5.30
C ASN A 123 -10.99 13.98 -4.26
N GLU A 124 -11.15 13.67 -2.97
CA GLU A 124 -10.74 14.51 -1.86
C GLU A 124 -9.21 14.49 -1.68
N SER A 125 -8.66 15.51 -1.01
CA SER A 125 -7.23 15.68 -0.66
C SER A 125 -6.74 14.70 0.41
N ILE A 126 -7.12 13.44 0.27
CA ILE A 126 -6.87 12.32 1.18
C ILE A 126 -5.39 11.96 1.33
N PRO A 127 -4.51 12.13 0.34
CA PRO A 127 -3.09 11.85 0.51
C PRO A 127 -2.39 12.64 1.63
N LEU A 128 -2.99 13.74 2.15
CA LEU A 128 -2.46 14.45 3.33
C LEU A 128 -2.67 13.66 4.63
N ILE A 129 -3.73 12.86 4.71
CA ILE A 129 -4.11 12.08 5.91
C ILE A 129 -3.05 11.04 6.26
N ILE A 130 -2.26 10.58 5.26
CA ILE A 130 -1.21 9.60 5.48
C ILE A 130 -0.19 10.06 6.53
N ILE A 131 0.16 11.35 6.58
CA ILE A 131 1.12 11.88 7.58
C ILE A 131 0.60 11.65 8.99
N LEU A 132 -0.67 11.97 9.24
CA LEU A 132 -1.31 11.80 10.54
C LEU A 132 -1.41 10.32 10.93
N MET A 133 -1.68 9.44 9.97
CA MET A 133 -1.68 8.00 10.20
C MET A 133 -0.28 7.51 10.58
N LEU A 134 0.77 7.96 9.89
CA LEU A 134 2.15 7.60 10.22
C LEU A 134 2.58 8.14 11.59
N GLU A 135 2.11 9.34 11.98
CA GLU A 135 2.29 9.87 13.34
C GLU A 135 1.55 9.04 14.38
N LYS A 136 0.33 8.60 14.11
CA LYS A 136 -0.42 7.68 14.99
C LYS A 136 0.37 6.39 15.21
N TYR A 137 0.75 5.68 14.15
CA TYR A 137 1.34 4.34 14.27
C TYR A 137 2.78 4.34 14.78
N GLN A 138 3.59 5.36 14.48
CA GLN A 138 4.95 5.40 15.03
C GLN A 138 4.98 5.61 16.54
N ASN A 139 3.97 6.27 17.10
CA ASN A 139 3.83 6.56 18.51
C ASN A 139 3.02 5.50 19.26
N ASP A 140 2.36 4.57 18.54
CA ASP A 140 1.64 3.46 19.15
C ASP A 140 2.62 2.42 19.73
N PRO A 141 2.61 2.17 21.06
CA PRO A 141 3.50 1.19 21.68
C PRO A 141 3.22 -0.26 21.23
N ASN A 142 1.98 -0.57 20.84
CA ASN A 142 1.57 -1.91 20.41
C ASN A 142 1.87 -2.18 18.93
N PHE A 143 2.14 -1.12 18.16
CA PHE A 143 2.52 -1.26 16.76
C PHE A 143 3.93 -1.88 16.64
N PRO A 144 4.16 -2.84 15.73
CA PRO A 144 5.46 -3.49 15.58
C PRO A 144 6.57 -2.49 15.27
N THR A 145 7.75 -2.67 15.87
CA THR A 145 8.88 -1.75 15.69
C THR A 145 9.55 -1.88 14.33
N SER A 146 9.48 -3.06 13.71
CA SER A 146 10.13 -3.35 12.44
C SER A 146 9.44 -4.51 11.71
N PRO A 147 9.67 -4.68 10.40
CA PRO A 147 9.13 -5.82 9.66
C PRO A 147 9.45 -7.17 10.31
N GLY A 148 10.68 -7.34 10.84
CA GLY A 148 11.08 -8.59 11.51
C GLY A 148 10.23 -8.97 12.73
N LYS A 149 9.55 -8.03 13.39
CA LYS A 149 8.60 -8.35 14.46
C LYS A 149 7.33 -9.02 13.93
N LEU A 150 6.92 -8.73 12.70
CA LEU A 150 5.81 -9.43 12.04
C LEU A 150 6.12 -10.93 11.88
N TYR A 151 7.38 -11.30 11.65
CA TYR A 151 7.80 -12.70 11.52
C TYR A 151 7.53 -13.49 12.80
N VAL A 152 7.85 -12.92 13.95
CA VAL A 152 7.60 -13.54 15.26
C VAL A 152 6.11 -13.77 15.50
N ASP A 153 5.27 -12.86 15.02
CA ASP A 153 3.82 -12.99 15.13
C ASP A 153 3.29 -14.07 14.18
N ILE A 154 3.87 -14.25 12.99
CA ILE A 154 3.49 -15.32 12.05
C ILE A 154 3.79 -16.70 12.62
N GLU A 155 4.96 -16.90 13.27
CA GLU A 155 5.44 -18.22 13.72
C GLU A 155 4.84 -18.73 15.04
N LYS A 156 4.23 -17.87 15.87
CA LYS A 156 3.58 -18.26 17.14
C LYS A 156 2.15 -18.73 16.95
#